data_AF-A0A9E0Y8X8-F1
#
_entry.id   AF-A0A9E0Y8X8-F1
#
_cell.length_a   1.000
_cell.length_b   1.000
_cell.length_c   1.000
_cell.angle_alpha   90.00
_cell.angle_beta   90.00
_cell.angle_gamma   90.00
#
_symmetry.space_group_name_H-M   'P 1'
#
loop_
_entity.id
_entity.type
_entity.pdbx_description
1 polymer ?
#
loop_
_entity_poly.entity_id
_entity_poly.type
_entity_poly.pdbx_seq_one_letter_code
_entity_poly.pdbx_strand_id
1 'polypeptide(L)'
;MKTVLFFVVLISFCFSSLAQTAPTATKEEKEKAQKELEKRLLDILNQSAEDAAALKLARNRAVVYGITGDLFWAFDEKRARELFRNAENELIAANAEDDKEKKDSDDLYAGIYEFESIRSDLLPLVARHDADLALAMLVSTRPAKIAEAMAKAAQPNVKSDSGFLNFNPDQFRVQQEIALEQRFAVLAAEQNPDKAIKIFRDSLARGISPGAIGLLQKINKKDEKKAAGLADELVRRIAETDLTKKRDELGAAISFLEYATAPAETKNAKEKPFKFSETQTRDIANKLAATFLQPAASLDLNMAMTRLMSTLEKVVPEKMPALRQQQAEMSKNLPPDLKNFQSMMTLWSPNTTPEEILAELPKLGEAQRPMLYTSLADKIAKIDDEARARKLLDQIPDEKARAQATEKYESGRINRAAADGKLDDARKLIKNLSQKTTQVQQFVALAVRFYKKNTEADRETAAALMKDARALVNEYPEDESELNDLMEVVRGYATVDPPEAFRLFEPIVDQISDFVQAAAILSKYNKRSQTFKKGELVFKVNGYSWDSLLLFRYTSQIQLLGKADLFKMSAYADKFQRTDARTIFRLFIAQGYLKDDKADDESGPTFFGGDDF
;
A
#
# COMPACT_ATOMS: atom_id res chain seq x y z
N MET A 1 -3.68 -53.92 -68.72
CA MET A 1 -3.93 -54.69 -67.48
C MET A 1 -3.17 -53.98 -66.37
N LYS A 2 -3.77 -53.09 -65.56
CA LYS A 2 -4.52 -53.38 -64.32
C LYS A 2 -3.86 -54.45 -63.46
N THR A 3 -3.13 -54.03 -62.41
CA THR A 3 -3.45 -54.35 -61.00
C THR A 3 -2.82 -53.30 -60.06
N VAL A 4 -3.61 -52.93 -59.05
CA VAL A 4 -3.37 -51.95 -57.99
C VAL A 4 -2.74 -52.65 -56.78
N LEU A 5 -1.83 -52.00 -56.06
CA LEU A 5 -1.68 -52.25 -54.62
C LEU A 5 -1.31 -50.96 -53.88
N PHE A 6 -2.15 -50.66 -52.90
CA PHE A 6 -2.19 -49.49 -52.03
C PHE A 6 -1.38 -49.83 -50.76
N PHE A 7 -0.47 -48.95 -50.32
CA PHE A 7 0.06 -49.02 -48.95
C PHE A 7 0.03 -47.62 -48.33
N VAL A 8 -0.82 -47.47 -47.31
CA VAL A 8 -0.96 -46.30 -46.45
C VAL A 8 0.10 -46.41 -45.36
N VAL A 9 0.98 -45.42 -45.25
CA VAL A 9 1.84 -45.23 -44.07
C VAL A 9 1.30 -44.05 -43.28
N LEU A 10 0.72 -44.36 -42.13
CA LEU A 10 0.25 -43.44 -41.10
C LEU A 10 1.49 -42.87 -40.38
N ILE A 11 1.79 -41.57 -40.57
CA ILE A 11 2.79 -40.87 -39.75
C ILE A 11 2.06 -40.30 -38.53
N SER A 12 2.25 -40.99 -37.41
CA SER A 12 1.83 -40.56 -36.07
C SER A 12 2.76 -39.44 -35.59
N PHE A 13 2.25 -38.21 -35.50
CA PHE A 13 2.97 -37.08 -34.90
C PHE A 13 2.90 -37.19 -33.37
N CYS A 14 3.88 -37.85 -32.76
CA CYS A 14 4.20 -37.69 -31.35
C CYS A 14 5.05 -36.43 -31.19
N PHE A 15 4.50 -35.39 -30.56
CA PHE A 15 5.28 -34.22 -30.13
C PHE A 15 6.09 -34.61 -28.88
N SER A 16 7.37 -34.91 -29.08
CA SER A 16 8.36 -34.90 -28.01
C SER A 16 9.02 -33.53 -27.96
N SER A 17 8.77 -32.78 -26.89
CA SER A 17 9.40 -31.50 -26.59
C SER A 17 10.86 -31.71 -26.17
N LEU A 18 11.78 -31.58 -27.12
CA LEU A 18 13.16 -31.19 -26.87
C LEU A 18 13.34 -29.79 -27.48
N ALA A 19 13.97 -28.91 -26.71
CA ALA A 19 14.24 -27.51 -27.04
C ALA A 19 14.77 -27.34 -28.47
N GLN A 20 13.87 -27.06 -29.41
CA GLN A 20 14.24 -26.32 -30.61
C GLN A 20 14.38 -24.86 -30.19
N THR A 21 15.60 -24.36 -30.26
CA THR A 21 15.88 -22.94 -30.33
C THR A 21 14.97 -22.33 -31.39
N ALA A 22 13.94 -21.60 -30.97
CA ALA A 22 13.14 -20.78 -31.86
C ALA A 22 14.12 -19.89 -32.66
N PRO A 23 13.95 -19.75 -33.99
CA PRO A 23 14.78 -18.84 -34.76
C PRO A 23 14.71 -17.47 -34.09
N THR A 24 15.88 -16.90 -33.79
CA THR A 24 15.98 -15.61 -33.12
C THR A 24 15.33 -14.58 -34.03
N ALA A 25 14.12 -14.12 -33.68
CA ALA A 25 13.34 -13.18 -34.47
C ALA A 25 14.22 -12.00 -34.90
N THR A 26 14.15 -11.67 -36.19
CA THR A 26 14.91 -10.57 -36.77
C THR A 26 14.55 -9.25 -36.09
N LYS A 27 15.43 -8.25 -36.17
CA LYS A 27 15.18 -6.92 -35.59
C LYS A 27 13.87 -6.31 -36.13
N GLU A 28 13.60 -6.50 -37.41
CA GLU A 28 12.37 -6.04 -38.07
C GLU A 28 11.11 -6.73 -37.53
N GLU A 29 11.16 -8.04 -37.29
CA GLU A 29 10.05 -8.79 -36.69
C GLU A 29 9.77 -8.36 -35.24
N LYS A 30 10.81 -8.10 -34.46
CA LYS A 30 10.68 -7.58 -33.08
C LYS A 30 10.08 -6.17 -33.05
N GLU A 31 10.55 -5.28 -33.91
CA GLU A 31 9.99 -3.92 -34.02
C GLU A 31 8.53 -3.93 -34.49
N LYS A 32 8.18 -4.81 -35.43
CA LYS A 32 6.80 -4.98 -35.88
C LYS A 32 5.90 -5.52 -34.77
N ALA A 33 6.34 -6.54 -34.03
CA ALA A 33 5.60 -7.10 -32.90
C ALA A 33 5.39 -6.05 -31.79
N GLN A 34 6.41 -5.24 -31.50
CA GLN A 34 6.29 -4.15 -30.53
C GLN A 34 5.27 -3.09 -30.96
N LYS A 35 5.28 -2.69 -32.23
CA LYS A 35 4.27 -1.75 -32.77
C LYS A 35 2.85 -2.31 -32.70
N GLU A 36 2.68 -3.61 -32.90
CA GLU A 36 1.37 -4.26 -32.80
C GLU A 36 0.86 -4.29 -31.36
N LEU A 37 1.75 -4.55 -30.39
CA LEU A 37 1.45 -4.46 -28.96
C LEU A 37 1.08 -3.04 -28.53
N GLU A 38 1.86 -2.05 -28.95
CA GLU A 38 1.59 -0.63 -28.68
C GLU A 38 0.23 -0.21 -29.27
N LYS A 39 -0.06 -0.61 -30.52
CA LYS A 39 -1.36 -0.36 -31.13
C LYS A 39 -2.49 -1.01 -30.32
N ARG A 40 -2.34 -2.28 -29.91
CA ARG A 40 -3.35 -2.98 -29.11
C ARG A 40 -3.59 -2.28 -27.77
N LEU A 41 -2.53 -1.81 -27.12
CA LEU A 41 -2.62 -1.05 -25.89
C LEU A 41 -3.38 0.26 -26.09
N LEU A 42 -3.06 1.04 -27.13
CA LEU A 42 -3.77 2.27 -27.46
C LEU A 42 -5.24 2.01 -27.79
N ASP A 43 -5.56 0.92 -28.49
CA ASP A 43 -6.94 0.50 -28.75
C ASP A 43 -7.69 0.21 -27.45
N ILE A 44 -7.05 -0.49 -26.49
CA ILE A 44 -7.63 -0.74 -25.16
C ILE A 44 -7.89 0.57 -24.43
N LEU A 45 -6.93 1.49 -24.39
CA LEU A 45 -7.08 2.76 -23.68
C LEU A 45 -8.15 3.65 -24.30
N ASN A 46 -8.21 3.75 -25.63
CA ASN A 46 -9.26 4.48 -26.33
C ASN A 46 -10.63 3.89 -26.06
N GLN A 47 -10.77 2.56 -26.18
CA GLN A 47 -12.04 1.89 -25.89
C GLN A 47 -12.47 2.08 -24.44
N SER A 48 -11.55 2.03 -23.48
CA SER A 48 -11.86 2.29 -22.07
C SER A 48 -12.35 3.73 -21.87
N ALA A 49 -11.74 4.72 -22.51
CA ALA A 49 -12.22 6.11 -22.45
C ALA A 49 -13.61 6.28 -23.08
N GLU A 50 -13.93 5.55 -24.16
CA GLU A 50 -15.26 5.55 -24.78
C GLU A 50 -16.30 4.85 -23.89
N ASP A 51 -15.95 3.68 -23.33
CA ASP A 51 -16.80 2.90 -22.43
C ASP A 51 -17.17 3.72 -21.18
N ALA A 52 -16.30 4.63 -20.75
CA ALA A 52 -16.57 5.54 -19.62
C ALA A 52 -17.86 6.34 -19.84
N ALA A 53 -18.16 6.80 -21.05
CA ALA A 53 -19.37 7.56 -21.33
C ALA A 53 -20.66 6.75 -21.13
N ALA A 54 -20.58 5.41 -21.19
CA ALA A 54 -21.71 4.51 -20.95
C ALA A 54 -21.92 4.20 -19.44
N LEU A 55 -20.97 4.56 -18.58
CA LEU A 55 -21.06 4.35 -17.15
C LEU A 55 -22.00 5.38 -16.51
N LYS A 56 -22.84 4.91 -15.58
CA LYS A 56 -23.84 5.70 -14.87
C LYS A 56 -23.22 6.53 -13.77
N LEU A 57 -22.26 5.98 -13.03
CA LEU A 57 -21.68 6.66 -11.86
C LEU A 57 -20.59 7.63 -12.29
N ALA A 58 -20.74 8.92 -11.94
CA ALA A 58 -19.71 9.93 -12.19
C ALA A 58 -18.37 9.52 -11.54
N ARG A 59 -18.43 8.92 -10.35
CA ARG A 59 -17.26 8.35 -9.68
C ARG A 59 -16.50 7.35 -10.55
N ASN A 60 -17.20 6.44 -11.24
CA ASN A 60 -16.56 5.45 -12.09
C ASN A 60 -15.97 6.06 -13.36
N ARG A 61 -16.69 7.01 -13.97
CA ARG A 61 -16.17 7.79 -15.10
C ARG A 61 -14.87 8.49 -14.72
N ALA A 62 -14.82 9.11 -13.54
CA ALA A 62 -13.61 9.71 -13.00
C ALA A 62 -12.46 8.69 -12.90
N VAL A 63 -12.68 7.50 -12.31
CA VAL A 63 -11.64 6.45 -12.24
C VAL A 63 -11.12 6.08 -13.62
N VAL A 64 -12.02 5.81 -14.57
CA VAL A 64 -11.64 5.38 -15.91
C VAL A 64 -10.83 6.46 -16.60
N TYR A 65 -11.28 7.71 -16.61
CA TYR A 65 -10.53 8.81 -17.20
C TYR A 65 -9.19 9.06 -16.49
N GLY A 66 -9.14 8.94 -15.16
CA GLY A 66 -7.92 9.11 -14.37
C GLY A 66 -6.86 8.05 -14.68
N ILE A 67 -7.23 6.77 -14.64
CA ILE A 67 -6.29 5.67 -14.98
C ILE A 67 -5.90 5.76 -16.46
N THR A 68 -6.87 5.97 -17.35
CA THR A 68 -6.59 6.06 -18.79
C THR A 68 -5.65 7.23 -19.10
N GLY A 69 -5.82 8.38 -18.44
CA GLY A 69 -4.92 9.52 -18.56
C GLY A 69 -3.50 9.23 -18.06
N ASP A 70 -3.34 8.55 -16.91
CA ASP A 70 -2.04 8.12 -16.38
C ASP A 70 -1.29 7.24 -17.38
N LEU A 71 -2.00 6.28 -17.99
CA LEU A 71 -1.43 5.36 -18.97
C LEU A 71 -1.17 6.01 -20.33
N PHE A 72 -2.02 6.95 -20.76
CA PHE A 72 -1.83 7.68 -22.02
C PHE A 72 -0.65 8.64 -21.99
N TRP A 73 -0.19 9.07 -20.82
CA TRP A 73 0.83 10.11 -20.70
C TRP A 73 2.10 9.79 -21.50
N ALA A 74 2.53 8.53 -21.50
CA ALA A 74 3.72 8.08 -22.24
C ALA A 74 3.57 8.14 -23.77
N PHE A 75 2.33 8.23 -24.28
CA PHE A 75 2.01 8.19 -25.71
C PHE A 75 1.55 9.55 -26.25
N ASP A 76 0.69 10.24 -25.51
CA ASP A 76 0.12 11.53 -25.88
C ASP A 76 -0.23 12.34 -24.62
N GLU A 77 0.71 13.20 -24.21
CA GLU A 77 0.53 14.07 -23.04
C GLU A 77 -0.69 15.00 -23.18
N LYS A 78 -1.01 15.46 -24.39
CA LYS A 78 -2.13 16.37 -24.61
C LYS A 78 -3.44 15.62 -24.35
N ARG A 79 -3.57 14.43 -24.92
CA ARG A 79 -4.73 13.56 -24.69
C ARG A 79 -4.84 13.14 -23.22
N ALA A 80 -3.73 12.82 -22.58
CA ALA A 80 -3.70 12.50 -21.15
C ALA A 80 -4.22 13.67 -20.29
N ARG A 81 -3.81 14.91 -20.57
CA ARG A 81 -4.33 16.11 -19.89
C ARG A 81 -5.83 16.31 -20.13
N GLU A 82 -6.31 16.08 -21.34
CA GLU A 82 -7.76 16.12 -21.63
C GLU A 82 -8.53 15.08 -20.80
N LEU A 83 -8.01 13.86 -20.70
CA LEU A 83 -8.60 12.80 -19.87
C LEU A 83 -8.59 13.19 -18.38
N PHE A 84 -7.51 13.77 -17.87
CA PHE A 84 -7.48 14.29 -16.49
C PHE A 84 -8.49 15.40 -16.25
N ARG A 85 -8.72 16.30 -17.23
CA ARG A 85 -9.78 17.31 -17.14
C ARG A 85 -11.18 16.69 -17.18
N ASN A 86 -11.38 15.62 -17.94
CA ASN A 86 -12.62 14.85 -17.89
C ASN A 86 -12.81 14.23 -16.49
N ALA A 87 -11.75 13.64 -15.91
CA ALA A 87 -11.79 13.12 -14.55
C ALA A 87 -12.12 14.20 -13.51
N GLU A 88 -11.56 15.42 -13.64
CA GLU A 88 -11.89 16.58 -12.80
C GLU A 88 -13.39 16.89 -12.80
N ASN A 89 -14.00 16.98 -13.98
CA ASN A 89 -15.42 17.26 -14.14
C ASN A 89 -16.28 16.16 -13.51
N GLU A 90 -15.89 14.90 -13.68
CA GLU A 90 -16.60 13.76 -13.12
C GLU A 90 -16.44 13.65 -11.59
N LEU A 91 -15.31 14.08 -11.03
CA LEU A 91 -15.13 14.20 -9.58
C LEU A 91 -16.06 15.28 -8.99
N ILE A 92 -16.21 16.42 -9.66
CA ILE A 92 -17.15 17.47 -9.25
C ILE A 92 -18.59 16.93 -9.28
N ALA A 93 -18.96 16.23 -10.35
CA ALA A 93 -20.27 15.59 -10.46
C ALA A 93 -20.49 14.52 -9.37
N ALA A 94 -19.48 13.69 -9.08
CA ALA A 94 -19.55 12.68 -8.02
C ALA A 94 -19.77 13.31 -6.64
N ASN A 95 -19.06 14.40 -6.32
CA ASN A 95 -19.26 15.14 -5.07
C ASN A 95 -20.70 15.68 -4.96
N ALA A 96 -21.25 16.22 -6.06
CA ALA A 96 -22.61 16.74 -6.08
C ALA A 96 -23.67 15.63 -5.91
N GLU A 97 -23.44 14.44 -6.50
CA GLU A 97 -24.29 13.26 -6.29
C GLU A 97 -24.26 12.79 -4.84
N ASP A 98 -23.07 12.67 -4.24
CA ASP A 98 -22.90 12.22 -2.86
C ASP A 98 -23.54 13.22 -1.87
N ASP A 99 -23.40 14.53 -2.09
CA ASP A 99 -24.04 15.55 -1.25
C ASP A 99 -25.57 15.52 -1.36
N LYS A 100 -26.12 15.18 -2.53
CA LYS A 100 -27.56 15.01 -2.71
C LYS A 100 -28.06 13.78 -1.96
N GLU A 101 -27.40 12.64 -2.14
CA GLU A 101 -27.79 11.39 -1.47
C GLU A 101 -27.73 11.50 0.06
N LYS A 102 -26.79 12.27 0.61
CA LYS A 102 -26.73 12.56 2.05
C LYS A 102 -27.92 13.35 2.56
N LYS A 103 -28.42 14.31 1.78
CA LYS A 103 -29.62 15.08 2.16
C LYS A 103 -30.87 14.19 2.19
N ASP A 104 -30.87 13.17 1.34
CA ASP A 104 -32.00 12.25 1.16
C ASP A 104 -31.90 10.99 2.07
N SER A 105 -30.81 10.84 2.85
CA SER A 105 -30.52 9.66 3.67
C SER A 105 -30.73 9.93 5.16
N ASP A 106 -31.49 9.06 5.83
CA ASP A 106 -31.64 9.01 7.29
C ASP A 106 -30.47 8.26 7.99
N ASP A 107 -29.48 7.78 7.24
CA ASP A 107 -28.37 6.99 7.79
C ASP A 107 -27.33 7.88 8.49
N LEU A 108 -27.42 7.92 9.82
CA LEU A 108 -26.49 8.59 10.73
C LEU A 108 -25.01 8.17 10.54
N TYR A 109 -24.74 7.01 9.93
CA TYR A 109 -23.39 6.50 9.71
C TYR A 109 -22.84 6.77 8.32
N ALA A 110 -23.64 7.31 7.39
CA ALA A 110 -23.21 7.59 6.01
C ALA A 110 -22.01 8.55 5.95
N GLY A 111 -21.89 9.48 6.91
CA GLY A 111 -20.78 10.43 7.00
C GLY A 111 -19.52 9.93 7.70
N ILE A 112 -19.60 8.81 8.43
CA ILE A 112 -18.47 8.27 9.20
C ILE A 112 -17.55 7.44 8.31
N TYR A 113 -18.06 6.76 7.29
CA TYR A 113 -17.24 5.96 6.36
C TYR A 113 -16.77 6.73 5.11
N GLU A 114 -16.96 8.05 5.08
CA GLU A 114 -16.50 8.98 4.01
C GLU A 114 -14.97 9.13 3.92
N PHE A 115 -14.20 8.37 4.69
CA PHE A 115 -12.75 8.49 4.77
C PHE A 115 -12.02 8.17 3.46
N GLU A 116 -12.69 7.56 2.47
CA GLU A 116 -12.14 7.25 1.15
C GLU A 116 -12.67 8.18 0.05
N SER A 117 -12.13 9.41 0.02
CA SER A 117 -12.32 10.27 -1.14
C SER A 117 -11.53 9.70 -2.32
N ILE A 118 -12.20 9.39 -3.43
CA ILE A 118 -11.52 8.96 -4.67
C ILE A 118 -10.47 9.98 -5.16
N ARG A 119 -10.56 11.25 -4.72
CA ARG A 119 -9.55 12.29 -4.98
C ARG A 119 -8.17 11.90 -4.44
N SER A 120 -8.09 11.27 -3.27
CA SER A 120 -6.81 10.87 -2.67
C SER A 120 -6.08 9.78 -3.47
N ASP A 121 -6.81 9.04 -4.28
CA ASP A 121 -6.24 8.01 -5.15
C ASP A 121 -5.96 8.50 -6.57
N LEU A 122 -6.88 9.31 -7.12
CA LEU A 122 -6.81 9.76 -8.51
C LEU A 122 -5.83 10.92 -8.71
N LEU A 123 -5.84 11.93 -7.84
CA LEU A 123 -5.00 13.12 -8.02
C LEU A 123 -3.48 12.83 -7.95
N PRO A 124 -2.99 11.85 -7.15
CA PRO A 124 -1.60 11.41 -7.24
C PRO A 124 -1.19 10.89 -8.62
N LEU A 125 -2.11 10.28 -9.39
CA LEU A 125 -1.83 9.85 -10.77
C LEU A 125 -1.53 11.07 -11.65
N VAL A 126 -2.33 12.13 -11.51
CA VAL A 126 -2.10 13.41 -12.20
C VAL A 126 -0.79 14.03 -11.75
N ALA A 127 -0.54 14.08 -10.43
CA ALA A 127 0.62 14.76 -9.85
C ALA A 127 1.97 14.11 -10.21
N ARG A 128 1.98 12.80 -10.50
CA ARG A 128 3.16 12.08 -11.01
C ARG A 128 3.63 12.66 -12.35
N HIS A 129 2.72 13.24 -13.13
CA HIS A 129 2.95 13.73 -14.49
C HIS A 129 2.92 15.26 -14.58
N ASP A 130 1.93 15.90 -13.95
CA ASP A 130 1.75 17.35 -13.90
C ASP A 130 1.20 17.79 -12.53
N ALA A 131 2.12 18.16 -11.63
CA ALA A 131 1.76 18.61 -10.29
C ALA A 131 0.99 19.96 -10.27
N ASP A 132 1.10 20.82 -11.28
CA ASP A 132 0.32 22.08 -11.30
C ASP A 132 -1.14 21.77 -11.64
N LEU A 133 -1.35 20.89 -12.63
CA LEU A 133 -2.68 20.39 -12.96
C LEU A 133 -3.32 19.69 -11.77
N ALA A 134 -2.57 18.83 -11.07
CA ALA A 134 -3.07 18.14 -9.89
C ALA A 134 -3.48 19.09 -8.76
N LEU A 135 -2.71 20.16 -8.51
CA LEU A 135 -3.07 21.19 -7.53
C LEU A 135 -4.30 21.98 -7.95
N ALA A 136 -4.41 22.35 -9.23
CA ALA A 136 -5.59 23.02 -9.76
C ALA A 136 -6.83 22.14 -9.59
N MET A 137 -6.72 20.86 -9.96
CA MET A 137 -7.76 19.85 -9.79
C MET A 137 -8.12 19.63 -8.31
N LEU A 138 -7.14 19.63 -7.40
CA LEU A 138 -7.42 19.52 -5.98
C LEU A 138 -8.32 20.65 -5.51
N VAL A 139 -7.99 21.90 -5.86
CA VAL A 139 -8.78 23.05 -5.47
C VAL A 139 -10.19 23.03 -6.10
N SER A 140 -10.30 22.72 -7.40
CA SER A 140 -11.58 22.75 -8.12
C SER A 140 -12.53 21.63 -7.71
N THR A 141 -11.99 20.45 -7.38
CA THR A 141 -12.75 19.26 -6.94
C THR A 141 -13.02 19.24 -5.44
N ARG A 142 -12.65 20.30 -4.71
CA ARG A 142 -12.79 20.35 -3.24
C ARG A 142 -14.27 20.42 -2.84
N PRO A 143 -14.76 19.47 -2.01
CA PRO A 143 -16.11 19.53 -1.46
C PRO A 143 -16.31 20.80 -0.61
N ALA A 144 -17.51 21.38 -0.65
CA ALA A 144 -17.84 22.64 0.04
C ALA A 144 -17.56 22.56 1.56
N LYS A 145 -17.93 21.46 2.21
CA LYS A 145 -17.66 21.24 3.65
C LYS A 145 -16.17 21.25 3.98
N ILE A 146 -15.31 20.72 3.10
CA ILE A 146 -13.86 20.74 3.30
C ILE A 146 -13.34 22.18 3.12
N ALA A 147 -13.83 22.91 2.11
CA ALA A 147 -13.47 24.31 1.92
C ALA A 147 -13.82 25.18 3.14
N GLU A 148 -15.01 25.00 3.71
CA GLU A 148 -15.45 25.67 4.94
C GLU A 148 -14.57 25.30 6.15
N ALA A 149 -14.29 24.00 6.33
CA ALA A 149 -13.42 23.52 7.40
C ALA A 149 -11.99 24.09 7.29
N MET A 150 -11.43 24.15 6.07
CA MET A 150 -10.12 24.76 5.82
C MET A 150 -10.11 26.26 6.13
N ALA A 151 -11.14 27.00 5.71
CA ALA A 151 -11.26 28.43 6.00
C ALA A 151 -11.34 28.69 7.51
N LYS A 152 -12.04 27.83 8.26
CA LYS A 152 -12.08 27.88 9.73
C LYS A 152 -10.72 27.54 10.36
N ALA A 153 -10.05 26.50 9.89
CA ALA A 153 -8.76 26.06 10.42
C ALA A 153 -7.62 27.06 10.18
N ALA A 154 -7.70 27.86 9.11
CA ALA A 154 -6.74 28.92 8.78
C ALA A 154 -6.77 30.10 9.77
N GLN A 155 -7.78 30.19 10.64
CA GLN A 155 -7.86 31.27 11.63
C GLN A 155 -6.80 31.08 12.75
N PRO A 156 -6.09 32.15 13.15
CA PRO A 156 -4.91 32.06 14.02
C PRO A 156 -5.19 31.52 15.44
N ASN A 157 -6.43 31.62 15.94
CA ASN A 157 -6.78 31.28 17.33
C ASN A 157 -7.66 30.03 17.47
N VAL A 158 -7.89 29.28 16.40
CA VAL A 158 -8.68 28.04 16.48
C VAL A 158 -7.81 26.93 17.06
N LYS A 159 -8.23 26.41 18.22
CA LYS A 159 -7.60 25.24 18.82
C LYS A 159 -7.90 23.99 17.98
N SER A 160 -6.86 23.17 17.79
CA SER A 160 -6.99 21.82 17.28
C SER A 160 -7.66 20.95 18.35
N ASP A 161 -8.99 20.84 18.33
CA ASP A 161 -9.73 20.04 19.30
C ASP A 161 -9.59 18.52 19.07
N SER A 162 -8.94 18.07 17.99
CA SER A 162 -8.65 16.65 17.76
C SER A 162 -7.56 16.15 18.71
N GLY A 163 -7.89 15.29 19.68
CA GLY A 163 -6.95 14.63 20.58
C GLY A 163 -7.24 13.15 20.71
N PHE A 164 -6.40 12.41 21.42
CA PHE A 164 -6.56 10.95 21.59
C PHE A 164 -7.98 10.54 22.04
N LEU A 165 -8.66 11.38 22.83
CA LEU A 165 -10.02 11.14 23.33
C LEU A 165 -11.12 11.92 22.58
N ASN A 166 -10.77 12.86 21.71
CA ASN A 166 -11.71 13.75 21.03
C ASN A 166 -11.45 13.71 19.52
N PHE A 167 -12.22 12.94 18.77
CA PHE A 167 -12.13 12.93 17.32
C PHE A 167 -12.88 14.13 16.73
N ASN A 168 -12.20 14.96 15.93
CA ASN A 168 -12.82 16.05 15.18
C ASN A 168 -12.74 15.73 13.66
N PRO A 169 -13.87 15.39 13.01
CA PRO A 169 -13.88 14.98 11.61
C PRO A 169 -13.47 16.11 10.65
N ASP A 170 -13.81 17.36 10.96
CA ASP A 170 -13.47 18.51 10.11
C ASP A 170 -11.97 18.75 10.10
N GLN A 171 -11.33 18.69 11.27
CA GLN A 171 -9.89 18.86 11.37
C GLN A 171 -9.14 17.74 10.64
N PHE A 172 -9.60 16.49 10.80
CA PHE A 172 -9.03 15.35 10.09
C PHE A 172 -9.11 15.54 8.56
N ARG A 173 -10.24 16.01 8.04
CA ARG A 173 -10.41 16.31 6.60
C ARG A 173 -9.47 17.41 6.12
N VAL A 174 -9.29 18.47 6.91
CA VAL A 174 -8.34 19.55 6.59
C VAL A 174 -6.91 19.01 6.53
N GLN A 175 -6.51 18.17 7.49
CA GLN A 175 -5.19 17.54 7.48
C GLN A 175 -4.99 16.65 6.26
N GLN A 176 -5.98 15.85 5.88
CA GLN A 176 -5.91 15.02 4.68
C GLN A 176 -5.71 15.87 3.41
N GLU A 177 -6.42 17.00 3.30
CA GLU A 177 -6.26 17.90 2.16
C GLU A 177 -4.85 18.52 2.13
N ILE A 178 -4.32 18.99 3.26
CA ILE A 178 -2.96 19.53 3.36
C ILE A 178 -1.92 18.44 3.04
N ALA A 179 -2.10 17.23 3.57
CA ALA A 179 -1.23 16.11 3.32
C ALA A 179 -1.21 15.73 1.83
N LEU A 180 -2.37 15.81 1.15
CA LEU A 180 -2.48 15.57 -0.28
C LEU A 180 -1.76 16.65 -1.10
N GLU A 181 -1.90 17.94 -0.75
CA GLU A 181 -1.13 19.04 -1.36
C GLU A 181 0.39 18.80 -1.22
N GLN A 182 0.85 18.46 -0.02
CA GLN A 182 2.27 18.22 0.24
C GLN A 182 2.78 16.95 -0.45
N ARG A 183 1.95 15.92 -0.60
CA ARG A 183 2.27 14.73 -1.40
C ARG A 183 2.53 15.10 -2.86
N PHE A 184 1.81 16.07 -3.42
CA PHE A 184 2.10 16.53 -4.79
C PHE A 184 3.45 17.22 -4.91
N ALA A 185 3.89 17.96 -3.88
CA ALA A 185 5.26 18.48 -3.88
C ALA A 185 6.30 17.34 -3.91
N VAL A 186 6.08 16.27 -3.14
CA VAL A 186 6.96 15.08 -3.14
C VAL A 186 7.00 14.40 -4.52
N LEU A 187 5.87 14.32 -5.22
CA LEU A 187 5.81 13.80 -6.59
C LEU A 187 6.48 14.75 -7.59
N ALA A 188 6.23 16.06 -7.48
CA ALA A 188 6.86 17.08 -8.30
C ALA A 188 8.39 17.08 -8.19
N ALA A 189 8.94 16.73 -7.02
CA ALA A 189 10.38 16.72 -6.79
C ALA A 189 11.13 15.71 -7.69
N GLU A 190 10.44 14.65 -8.14
CA GLU A 190 10.97 13.69 -9.10
C GLU A 190 11.20 14.29 -10.48
N GLN A 191 10.45 15.32 -10.85
CA GLN A 191 10.61 16.00 -12.13
C GLN A 191 11.39 17.32 -11.99
N ASN A 192 10.96 18.17 -11.07
CA ASN A 192 11.45 19.53 -10.91
C ASN A 192 11.50 19.94 -9.41
N PRO A 193 12.68 19.88 -8.77
CA PRO A 193 12.86 20.27 -7.37
C PRO A 193 12.44 21.72 -7.07
N ASP A 194 12.65 22.66 -7.97
CA ASP A 194 12.28 24.07 -7.75
C ASP A 194 10.76 24.25 -7.70
N LYS A 195 10.06 23.56 -8.59
CA LYS A 195 8.59 23.52 -8.59
C LYS A 195 8.08 22.88 -7.30
N ALA A 196 8.67 21.76 -6.88
CA ALA A 196 8.32 21.10 -5.63
C ALA A 196 8.50 22.01 -4.41
N ILE A 197 9.62 22.73 -4.32
CA ILE A 197 9.89 23.71 -3.26
C ILE A 197 8.84 24.81 -3.26
N LYS A 198 8.50 25.35 -4.44
CA LYS A 198 7.46 26.39 -4.56
C LYS A 198 6.11 25.91 -4.05
N ILE A 199 5.63 24.76 -4.55
CA ILE A 199 4.37 24.14 -4.13
C ILE A 199 4.35 23.93 -2.62
N PHE A 200 5.45 23.41 -2.08
CA PHE A 200 5.56 23.13 -0.66
C PHE A 200 5.53 24.41 0.18
N ARG A 201 6.25 25.47 -0.21
CA ARG A 201 6.20 26.78 0.47
C ARG A 201 4.79 27.36 0.50
N ASP A 202 4.04 27.25 -0.60
CA ASP A 202 2.65 27.69 -0.65
C ASP A 202 1.75 26.89 0.31
N SER A 203 2.08 25.62 0.55
CA SER A 203 1.39 24.75 1.53
C SER A 203 1.79 25.02 2.98
N LEU A 204 3.05 25.40 3.25
CA LEU A 204 3.54 25.68 4.61
C LEU A 204 2.77 26.78 5.33
N ALA A 205 2.18 27.72 4.58
CA ALA A 205 1.29 28.74 5.13
C ALA A 205 0.03 28.13 5.79
N ARG A 206 -0.40 26.95 5.34
CA ARG A 206 -1.60 26.24 5.82
C ARG A 206 -1.31 25.21 6.93
N GLY A 207 -0.06 24.77 7.05
CA GLY A 207 0.37 23.85 8.11
C GLY A 207 1.59 23.02 7.72
N ILE A 208 2.18 22.33 8.69
CA ILE A 208 3.32 21.45 8.49
C ILE A 208 2.86 20.02 8.71
N SER A 209 3.14 19.12 7.76
CA SER A 209 2.93 17.68 7.95
C SER A 209 4.26 16.92 8.11
N PRO A 210 4.24 15.73 8.73
CA PRO A 210 5.40 14.82 8.74
C PRO A 210 5.93 14.46 7.34
N GLY A 211 5.09 14.56 6.29
CA GLY A 211 5.46 14.25 4.91
C GLY A 211 6.57 15.14 4.33
N ALA A 212 6.88 16.28 4.98
CA ALA A 212 7.98 17.16 4.60
C ALA A 212 9.35 16.45 4.56
N ILE A 213 9.58 15.45 5.42
CA ILE A 213 10.84 14.68 5.42
C ILE A 213 11.04 13.99 4.07
N GLY A 214 9.99 13.37 3.51
CA GLY A 214 10.08 12.69 2.22
C GLY A 214 10.43 13.66 1.09
N LEU A 215 9.93 14.89 1.14
CA LEU A 215 10.29 15.94 0.20
C LEU A 215 11.77 16.34 0.35
N LEU A 216 12.24 16.58 1.58
CA LEU A 216 13.63 16.93 1.86
C LEU A 216 14.58 15.83 1.36
N GLN A 217 14.25 14.57 1.60
CA GLN A 217 15.01 13.42 1.09
C GLN A 217 15.11 13.42 -0.44
N LYS A 218 13.98 13.59 -1.15
CA LYS A 218 13.96 13.62 -2.62
C LYS A 218 14.71 14.81 -3.19
N ILE A 219 14.55 16.00 -2.62
CA ILE A 219 15.31 17.19 -3.05
C ILE A 219 16.80 16.95 -2.78
N ASN A 220 17.17 16.40 -1.61
CA ASN A 220 18.57 16.19 -1.24
C ASN A 220 19.31 15.25 -2.21
N LYS A 221 18.61 14.25 -2.76
CA LYS A 221 19.18 13.38 -3.81
C LYS A 221 19.60 14.15 -5.07
N LYS A 222 19.02 15.33 -5.34
CA LYS A 222 19.26 16.15 -6.54
C LYS A 222 20.01 17.45 -6.26
N ASP A 223 19.72 18.10 -5.13
CA ASP A 223 20.25 19.40 -4.72
C ASP A 223 20.25 19.51 -3.18
N GLU A 224 21.38 19.14 -2.58
CA GLU A 224 21.61 19.17 -1.13
C GLU A 224 21.44 20.59 -0.55
N LYS A 225 21.85 21.63 -1.27
CA LYS A 225 21.77 23.01 -0.80
C LYS A 225 20.32 23.49 -0.72
N LYS A 226 19.50 23.16 -1.71
CA LYS A 226 18.06 23.47 -1.69
C LYS A 226 17.33 22.70 -0.59
N ALA A 227 17.69 21.42 -0.38
CA ALA A 227 17.13 20.65 0.72
C ALA A 227 17.47 21.26 2.08
N ALA A 228 18.74 21.64 2.29
CA ALA A 228 19.17 22.30 3.53
C ALA A 228 18.44 23.64 3.76
N GLY A 229 18.33 24.48 2.72
CA GLY A 229 17.60 25.76 2.82
C GLY A 229 16.10 25.57 3.12
N LEU A 230 15.47 24.54 2.55
CA LEU A 230 14.08 24.23 2.86
C LEU A 230 13.92 23.69 4.29
N ALA A 231 14.88 22.91 4.77
CA ALA A 231 14.91 22.44 6.15
C ALA A 231 15.03 23.61 7.15
N ASP A 232 15.83 24.63 6.84
CA ASP A 232 15.92 25.86 7.66
C ASP A 232 14.56 26.57 7.75
N GLU A 233 13.85 26.70 6.61
CA GLU A 233 12.51 27.30 6.58
C GLU A 233 11.51 26.52 7.44
N LEU A 234 11.55 25.19 7.37
CA LEU A 234 10.71 24.30 8.17
C LEU A 234 10.97 24.43 9.67
N VAL A 235 12.24 24.39 10.08
CA VAL A 235 12.63 24.51 11.49
C VAL A 235 12.24 25.87 12.04
N ARG A 236 12.46 26.94 11.28
CA ARG A 236 12.03 28.29 11.66
C ARG A 236 10.52 28.36 11.87
N ARG A 237 9.74 27.76 10.97
CA ARG A 237 8.27 27.73 11.10
C ARG A 237 7.84 26.99 12.38
N ILE A 238 8.42 25.82 12.65
CA ILE A 238 8.16 25.07 13.90
C ILE A 238 8.50 25.92 15.12
N ALA A 239 9.63 26.63 15.09
CA ALA A 239 10.06 27.49 16.19
C ALA A 239 9.05 28.63 16.47
N GLU A 240 8.43 29.18 15.44
CA GLU A 240 7.42 30.25 15.52
C GLU A 240 6.02 29.73 15.92
N THR A 241 5.70 28.46 15.68
CA THR A 241 4.39 27.87 15.98
C THR A 241 4.16 27.64 17.48
N ASP A 242 2.96 27.93 17.98
CA ASP A 242 2.49 27.44 19.28
C ASP A 242 2.06 25.96 19.20
N LEU A 243 3.03 25.06 19.43
CA LEU A 243 2.83 23.61 19.35
C LEU A 243 1.84 23.07 20.40
N THR A 244 1.50 23.84 21.44
CA THR A 244 0.44 23.43 22.40
C THR A 244 -0.96 23.57 21.82
N LYS A 245 -1.12 24.40 20.78
CA LYS A 245 -2.40 24.65 20.09
C LYS A 245 -2.49 24.00 18.72
N LYS A 246 -1.35 23.71 18.09
CA LYS A 246 -1.23 23.11 16.75
C LYS A 246 -0.67 21.69 16.85
N ARG A 247 -1.52 20.73 17.21
CA ARG A 247 -1.12 19.34 17.45
C ARG A 247 -0.49 18.65 16.24
N ASP A 248 -0.93 19.02 15.04
CA ASP A 248 -0.38 18.44 13.80
C ASP A 248 1.06 18.86 13.58
N GLU A 249 1.35 20.14 13.85
CA GLU A 249 2.70 20.69 13.79
C GLU A 249 3.58 20.15 14.93
N LEU A 250 3.00 19.86 16.10
CA LEU A 250 3.69 19.11 17.16
C LEU A 250 4.06 17.71 16.66
N GLY A 251 3.13 17.00 16.02
CA GLY A 251 3.38 15.69 15.39
C GLY A 251 4.51 15.75 14.37
N ALA A 252 4.50 16.75 13.49
CA ALA A 252 5.58 16.99 12.53
C ALA A 252 6.93 17.25 13.22
N ALA A 253 6.97 18.11 14.24
CA ALA A 253 8.19 18.40 15.01
C ALA A 253 8.76 17.14 15.70
N ILE A 254 7.89 16.29 16.27
CA ILE A 254 8.28 15.00 16.84
C ILE A 254 8.92 14.12 15.76
N SER A 255 8.24 13.93 14.62
CA SER A 255 8.75 13.12 13.51
C SER A 255 10.09 13.63 12.97
N PHE A 256 10.29 14.96 12.92
CA PHE A 256 11.55 15.55 12.45
C PHE A 256 12.68 15.27 13.43
N LEU A 257 12.44 15.39 14.75
CA LEU A 257 13.45 15.09 15.76
C LEU A 257 13.81 13.59 15.77
N GLU A 258 12.81 12.72 15.67
CA GLU A 258 13.05 11.27 15.58
C GLU A 258 13.85 10.91 14.34
N TYR A 259 13.51 11.49 13.19
CA TYR A 259 14.28 11.29 11.97
C TYR A 259 15.73 11.80 12.10
N ALA A 260 15.92 12.99 12.69
CA ALA A 260 17.24 13.59 12.89
C ALA A 260 18.15 12.76 13.81
N THR A 261 17.57 12.00 14.72
CA THR A 261 18.29 11.26 15.78
C THR A 261 18.29 9.74 15.56
N ALA A 262 17.58 9.26 14.55
CA ALA A 262 17.59 7.87 14.15
C ALA A 262 19.02 7.43 13.77
N PRO A 263 19.45 6.22 14.16
CA PRO A 263 20.71 5.66 13.68
C PRO A 263 20.67 5.60 12.16
N ALA A 264 21.78 5.90 11.50
CA ALA A 264 21.83 5.92 10.05
C ALA A 264 21.58 4.51 9.48
N GLU A 265 20.38 4.27 8.94
CA GLU A 265 20.09 3.07 8.17
C GLU A 265 20.67 3.22 6.75
N THR A 266 21.98 3.10 6.60
CA THR A 266 22.59 3.05 5.26
C THR A 266 22.46 1.64 4.70
N LYS A 267 21.33 1.35 4.03
CA LYS A 267 21.17 0.13 3.22
C LYS A 267 22.01 0.18 1.93
N ASN A 268 22.35 1.37 1.45
CA ASN A 268 23.21 1.61 0.28
C ASN A 268 24.32 2.61 0.60
N ALA A 269 25.58 2.17 0.58
CA ALA A 269 26.75 3.01 0.87
C ALA A 269 27.01 4.15 -0.14
N LYS A 270 26.25 4.19 -1.25
CA LYS A 270 26.41 5.19 -2.33
C LYS A 270 25.46 6.38 -2.23
N GLU A 271 24.39 6.32 -1.44
CA GLU A 271 23.48 7.45 -1.27
C GLU A 271 23.81 8.22 0.01
N LYS A 272 23.98 9.54 -0.08
CA LYS A 272 24.03 10.41 1.10
C LYS A 272 22.60 10.68 1.56
N PRO A 273 22.13 10.09 2.67
CA PRO A 273 20.79 10.38 3.17
C PRO A 273 20.72 11.85 3.59
N PHE A 274 19.55 12.46 3.40
CA PHE A 274 19.27 13.77 3.99
C PHE A 274 19.44 13.68 5.51
N LYS A 275 20.03 14.71 6.11
CA LYS A 275 20.16 14.84 7.56
C LYS A 275 19.89 16.28 7.94
N PHE A 276 19.12 16.47 9.01
CA PHE A 276 19.08 17.76 9.67
C PHE A 276 20.47 18.08 10.23
N SER A 277 20.86 19.35 10.18
CA SER A 277 22.09 19.82 10.83
C SER A 277 21.98 19.67 12.35
N GLU A 278 23.12 19.69 13.05
CA GLU A 278 23.13 19.65 14.51
C GLU A 278 22.37 20.82 15.12
N THR A 279 22.52 22.02 14.52
CA THR A 279 21.78 23.23 14.92
C THR A 279 20.28 23.04 14.71
N GLN A 280 19.84 22.60 13.53
CA GLN A 280 18.43 22.33 13.25
C GLN A 280 17.83 21.31 14.22
N THR A 281 18.57 20.23 14.49
CA THR A 281 18.17 19.18 15.42
C THR A 281 18.00 19.73 16.83
N ARG A 282 18.94 20.56 17.28
CA ARG A 282 18.91 21.20 18.59
C ARG A 282 17.79 22.23 18.71
N ASP A 283 17.51 22.98 17.65
CA ASP A 283 16.41 23.96 17.62
C ASP A 283 15.04 23.28 17.72
N ILE A 284 14.82 22.19 16.98
CA ILE A 284 13.62 21.36 17.10
C ILE A 284 13.50 20.82 18.53
N ALA A 285 14.57 20.23 19.07
CA ALA A 285 14.59 19.67 20.42
C ALA A 285 14.30 20.74 21.50
N ASN A 286 14.90 21.91 21.39
CA ASN A 286 14.66 23.03 22.29
C ASN A 286 13.21 23.51 22.23
N LYS A 287 12.63 23.61 21.02
CA LYS A 287 11.23 24.00 20.86
C LYS A 287 10.28 22.98 21.48
N LEU A 288 10.53 21.68 21.27
CA LEU A 288 9.74 20.60 21.88
C LEU A 288 9.88 20.61 23.41
N ALA A 289 11.10 20.73 23.93
CA ALA A 289 11.33 20.84 25.37
C ALA A 289 10.61 22.05 25.97
N ALA A 290 10.72 23.22 25.35
CA ALA A 290 10.01 24.42 25.78
C ALA A 290 8.49 24.24 25.74
N THR A 291 7.96 23.52 24.76
CA THR A 291 6.54 23.19 24.64
C THR A 291 6.08 22.27 25.77
N PHE A 292 6.84 21.21 26.08
CA PHE A 292 6.52 20.27 27.16
C PHE A 292 6.59 20.89 28.56
N LEU A 293 7.44 21.90 28.74
CA LEU A 293 7.54 22.66 29.99
C LEU A 293 6.42 23.69 30.17
N GLN A 294 5.57 23.92 29.17
CA GLN A 294 4.42 24.80 29.36
C GLN A 294 3.37 24.16 30.29
N PRO A 295 2.54 24.95 31.00
CA PRO A 295 1.47 24.47 31.87
C PRO A 295 0.27 23.84 31.11
N ALA A 296 0.53 23.04 30.08
CA ALA A 296 -0.47 22.42 29.22
C ALA A 296 -0.63 20.93 29.57
N ALA A 297 -1.52 20.63 30.51
CA ALA A 297 -1.84 19.28 30.99
C ALA A 297 -2.70 18.47 29.97
N SER A 298 -2.20 18.28 28.75
CA SER A 298 -2.84 17.35 27.80
C SER A 298 -2.14 16.00 27.80
N LEU A 299 -2.92 14.91 27.73
CA LEU A 299 -2.43 13.54 27.63
C LEU A 299 -1.47 13.36 26.45
N ASP A 300 -1.80 13.96 25.31
CA ASP A 300 -0.99 13.89 24.08
C ASP A 300 0.42 14.46 24.29
N LEU A 301 0.54 15.60 24.98
CA LEU A 301 1.84 16.20 25.30
C LEU A 301 2.65 15.31 26.27
N ASN A 302 1.99 14.70 27.25
CA ASN A 302 2.68 13.80 28.20
C ASN A 302 3.18 12.52 27.51
N MET A 303 2.37 11.94 26.61
CA MET A 303 2.77 10.78 25.82
C MET A 303 3.93 11.12 24.87
N ALA A 304 3.84 12.24 24.15
CA ALA A 304 4.90 12.73 23.28
C ALA A 304 6.21 12.96 24.04
N MET A 305 6.12 13.63 25.20
CA MET A 305 7.29 13.87 26.04
C MET A 305 7.91 12.57 26.53
N THR A 306 7.11 11.63 27.05
CA THR A 306 7.58 10.32 27.53
C THR A 306 8.31 9.55 26.43
N ARG A 307 7.76 9.54 25.22
CA ARG A 307 8.37 8.92 24.04
C ARG A 307 9.72 9.54 23.67
N LEU A 308 9.85 10.86 23.81
CA LEU A 308 11.04 11.60 23.40
C LEU A 308 12.11 11.78 24.48
N MET A 309 11.89 11.35 25.72
CA MET A 309 12.82 11.58 26.84
C MET A 309 14.27 11.15 26.54
N SER A 310 14.46 9.95 25.97
CA SER A 310 15.79 9.43 25.66
C SER A 310 16.48 10.22 24.53
N THR A 311 15.71 10.69 23.56
CA THR A 311 16.18 11.53 22.46
C THR A 311 16.56 12.92 22.96
N LEU A 312 15.72 13.53 23.80
CA LEU A 312 15.98 14.84 24.40
C LEU A 312 17.21 14.80 25.33
N GLU A 313 17.44 13.70 26.04
CA GLU A 313 18.64 13.52 26.86
C GLU A 313 19.93 13.57 26.04
N LYS A 314 19.91 13.03 24.81
CA LYS A 314 21.06 13.05 23.91
C LYS A 314 21.30 14.42 23.29
N VAL A 315 20.24 15.17 22.96
CA VAL A 315 20.33 16.41 22.16
C VAL A 315 20.37 17.67 23.03
N VAL A 316 19.59 17.69 24.12
CA VAL A 316 19.43 18.85 25.03
C VAL A 316 19.50 18.39 26.51
N PRO A 317 20.61 17.77 26.96
CA PRO A 317 20.76 17.25 28.32
C PRO A 317 20.52 18.32 29.40
N GLU A 318 20.80 19.59 29.10
CA GLU A 318 20.58 20.74 29.98
C GLU A 318 19.11 20.96 30.37
N LYS A 319 18.15 20.44 29.58
CA LYS A 319 16.70 20.56 29.85
C LYS A 319 16.15 19.38 30.66
N MET A 320 16.92 18.30 30.80
CA MET A 320 16.44 17.05 31.41
C MET A 320 15.98 17.17 32.86
N PRO A 321 16.63 17.96 33.74
CA PRO A 321 16.14 18.11 35.12
C PRO A 321 14.70 18.66 35.16
N ALA A 322 14.43 19.72 34.39
CA ALA A 322 13.11 20.34 34.32
C ALA A 322 12.09 19.42 33.65
N LEU A 323 12.46 18.73 32.57
CA LEU A 323 11.58 17.80 31.87
C LEU A 323 11.20 16.59 32.74
N ARG A 324 12.16 16.02 33.48
CA ARG A 324 11.89 14.91 34.42
C ARG A 324 10.98 15.36 35.56
N GLN A 325 11.17 16.57 36.08
CA GLN A 325 10.28 17.14 37.08
C GLN A 325 8.86 17.29 36.52
N GLN A 326 8.72 17.91 35.35
CA GLN A 326 7.43 18.11 34.69
C GLN A 326 6.74 16.76 34.38
N GLN A 327 7.49 15.74 33.96
CA GLN A 327 6.98 14.38 33.76
C GLN A 327 6.46 13.76 35.06
N ALA A 328 7.20 13.90 36.15
CA ALA A 328 6.76 13.40 37.45
C ALA A 328 5.49 14.12 37.92
N GLU A 329 5.38 15.44 37.71
CA GLU A 329 4.19 16.23 38.05
C GLU A 329 2.98 15.83 37.18
N MET A 330 3.15 15.73 35.86
CA MET A 330 2.09 15.28 34.95
C MET A 330 1.65 13.85 35.28
N SER A 331 2.60 12.94 35.54
CA SER A 331 2.31 11.53 35.84
C SER A 331 1.61 11.36 37.19
N LYS A 332 1.95 12.16 38.20
CA LYS A 332 1.24 12.16 39.50
C LYS A 332 -0.23 12.52 39.32
N ASN A 333 -0.50 13.50 38.47
CA ASN A 333 -1.83 14.04 38.22
C ASN A 333 -2.63 13.28 37.15
N LEU A 334 -2.08 12.21 36.55
CA LEU A 334 -2.82 11.37 35.62
C LEU A 334 -3.94 10.59 36.34
N PRO A 335 -5.17 10.59 35.79
CA PRO A 335 -6.22 9.66 36.14
C PRO A 335 -5.72 8.19 36.14
N PRO A 336 -6.21 7.32 37.05
CA PRO A 336 -5.82 5.91 37.12
C PRO A 336 -5.94 5.16 35.79
N ASP A 337 -7.03 5.40 35.04
CA ASP A 337 -7.27 4.76 33.75
C ASP A 337 -6.18 5.08 32.72
N LEU A 338 -5.65 6.32 32.76
CA LEU A 338 -4.59 6.76 31.86
C LEU A 338 -3.22 6.20 32.24
N LYS A 339 -2.97 5.95 33.54
CA LYS A 339 -1.77 5.24 33.98
C LYS A 339 -1.78 3.79 33.49
N ASN A 340 -2.92 3.11 33.58
CA ASN A 340 -3.09 1.76 33.07
C ASN A 340 -2.87 1.71 31.55
N PHE A 341 -3.41 2.69 30.82
CA PHE A 341 -3.18 2.81 29.38
C PHE A 341 -1.69 3.02 29.02
N GLN A 342 -0.96 3.87 29.77
CA GLN A 342 0.48 4.06 29.54
C GLN A 342 1.30 2.78 29.78
N SER A 343 1.04 2.05 30.87
CA SER A 343 1.71 0.77 31.15
C SER A 343 1.41 -0.28 30.09
N MET A 344 0.23 -0.24 29.49
CA MET A 344 -0.11 -1.10 28.36
C MET A 344 0.70 -0.72 27.12
N MET A 345 0.88 0.59 26.87
CA MET A 345 1.63 1.11 25.72
C MET A 345 3.09 0.64 25.65
N THR A 346 3.73 0.44 26.80
CA THR A 346 5.12 -0.03 26.85
C THR A 346 5.29 -1.47 26.38
N LEU A 347 4.25 -2.32 26.46
CA LEU A 347 4.31 -3.71 26.02
C LEU A 347 4.44 -3.86 24.49
N TRP A 348 4.05 -2.83 23.73
CA TRP A 348 4.27 -2.77 22.28
C TRP A 348 5.61 -2.16 21.88
N SER A 349 6.47 -1.81 22.84
CA SER A 349 7.79 -1.29 22.53
C SER A 349 8.65 -2.34 21.80
N PRO A 350 9.48 -1.93 20.82
CA PRO A 350 10.46 -2.82 20.21
C PRO A 350 11.40 -3.47 21.23
N ASN A 351 11.67 -2.79 22.34
CA ASN A 351 12.62 -3.24 23.37
C ASN A 351 12.02 -4.24 24.38
N THR A 352 10.70 -4.41 24.41
CA THR A 352 10.05 -5.36 25.31
C THR A 352 10.36 -6.79 24.88
N THR A 353 10.75 -7.64 25.81
CA THR A 353 11.08 -9.05 25.55
C THR A 353 9.81 -9.93 25.46
N PRO A 354 9.86 -11.07 24.75
CA PRO A 354 8.78 -12.06 24.78
C PRO A 354 8.34 -12.45 26.20
N GLU A 355 9.32 -12.62 27.10
CA GLU A 355 9.11 -13.00 28.49
C GLU A 355 8.33 -11.94 29.27
N GLU A 356 8.64 -10.66 29.08
CA GLU A 356 7.93 -9.54 29.70
C GLU A 356 6.48 -9.47 29.22
N ILE A 357 6.23 -9.68 27.92
CA ILE A 357 4.86 -9.71 27.38
C ILE A 357 4.08 -10.86 28.01
N LEU A 358 4.66 -12.08 28.05
CA LEU A 358 4.03 -13.25 28.65
C LEU A 358 3.69 -13.04 30.13
N ALA A 359 4.55 -12.37 30.90
CA ALA A 359 4.32 -12.09 32.31
C ALA A 359 3.16 -11.12 32.57
N GLU A 360 2.86 -10.23 31.62
CA GLU A 360 1.80 -9.22 31.75
C GLU A 360 0.45 -9.68 31.17
N LEU A 361 0.43 -10.65 30.24
CA LEU A 361 -0.81 -11.18 29.63
C LEU A 361 -1.92 -11.54 30.64
N PRO A 362 -1.65 -12.21 31.77
CA PRO A 362 -2.70 -12.58 32.73
C PRO A 362 -3.40 -11.38 33.38
N LYS A 363 -2.75 -10.21 33.40
CA LYS A 363 -3.27 -8.98 34.02
C LYS A 363 -4.16 -8.17 33.07
N LEU A 364 -4.24 -8.57 31.81
CA LEU A 364 -4.94 -7.83 30.76
C LEU A 364 -6.34 -8.38 30.52
N GLY A 365 -7.25 -7.48 30.14
CA GLY A 365 -8.60 -7.83 29.70
C GLY A 365 -8.59 -8.56 28.36
N GLU A 366 -9.62 -9.36 28.08
CA GLU A 366 -9.71 -10.19 26.87
C GLU A 366 -9.54 -9.39 25.57
N ALA A 367 -10.09 -8.17 25.51
CA ALA A 367 -10.00 -7.30 24.34
C ALA A 367 -8.57 -6.84 23.99
N GLN A 368 -7.64 -6.88 24.95
CA GLN A 368 -6.27 -6.36 24.79
C GLN A 368 -5.26 -7.45 24.38
N ARG A 369 -5.57 -8.72 24.66
CA ARG A 369 -4.65 -9.84 24.43
C ARG A 369 -4.34 -10.13 22.96
N PRO A 370 -5.30 -10.08 22.00
CA PRO A 370 -5.04 -10.43 20.60
C PRO A 370 -3.87 -9.65 19.97
N MET A 371 -3.83 -8.34 20.21
CA MET A 371 -2.78 -7.47 19.68
C MET A 371 -1.40 -7.78 20.28
N LEU A 372 -1.33 -8.18 21.56
CA LEU A 372 -0.08 -8.57 22.20
C LEU A 372 0.40 -9.96 21.80
N TYR A 373 -0.52 -10.89 21.52
CA TYR A 373 -0.14 -12.19 20.94
C TYR A 373 0.58 -12.02 19.61
N THR A 374 0.12 -11.09 18.76
CA THR A 374 0.76 -10.77 17.49
C THR A 374 2.19 -10.22 17.71
N SER A 375 2.35 -9.23 18.59
CA SER A 375 3.67 -8.68 18.95
C SER A 375 4.61 -9.75 19.54
N LEU A 376 4.07 -10.63 20.38
CA LEU A 376 4.81 -11.75 20.97
C LEU A 376 5.29 -12.73 19.88
N ALA A 377 4.41 -13.12 18.96
CA ALA A 377 4.73 -13.99 17.83
C ALA A 377 5.86 -13.41 16.98
N ASP A 378 5.80 -12.10 16.65
CA ASP A 378 6.84 -11.40 15.89
C ASP A 378 8.22 -11.46 16.55
N LYS A 379 8.25 -11.29 17.88
CA LYS A 379 9.49 -11.32 18.64
C LYS A 379 10.04 -12.75 18.75
N ILE A 380 9.17 -13.74 18.95
CA ILE A 380 9.57 -15.16 18.97
C ILE A 380 10.10 -15.61 17.61
N ALA A 381 9.50 -15.18 16.50
CA ALA A 381 9.93 -15.57 15.15
C ALA A 381 11.38 -15.16 14.80
N LYS A 382 11.92 -14.17 15.52
CA LYS A 382 13.30 -13.66 15.38
C LYS A 382 14.31 -14.35 16.30
N ILE A 383 13.89 -15.29 17.14
CA ILE A 383 14.78 -16.04 18.03
C ILE A 383 15.45 -17.16 17.22
N ASP A 384 16.78 -17.21 17.23
CA ASP A 384 17.55 -18.28 16.60
C ASP A 384 17.69 -19.53 17.50
N ASP A 385 17.64 -19.35 18.82
CA ASP A 385 17.62 -20.44 19.79
C ASP A 385 16.28 -21.18 19.77
N GLU A 386 16.25 -22.33 19.10
CA GLU A 386 15.04 -23.14 18.93
C GLU A 386 14.47 -23.65 20.26
N ALA A 387 15.33 -24.01 21.22
CA ALA A 387 14.86 -24.49 22.52
C ALA A 387 14.17 -23.36 23.29
N ARG A 388 14.74 -22.15 23.25
CA ARG A 388 14.12 -20.96 23.84
C ARG A 388 12.81 -20.59 23.14
N ALA A 389 12.78 -20.58 21.81
CA ALA A 389 11.59 -20.23 21.05
C ALA A 389 10.43 -21.20 21.33
N ARG A 390 10.67 -22.52 21.30
CA ARG A 390 9.66 -23.55 21.63
C ARG A 390 9.11 -23.36 23.05
N LYS A 391 9.99 -23.14 24.03
CA LYS A 391 9.58 -22.89 25.41
C LYS A 391 8.66 -21.67 25.53
N LEU A 392 8.94 -20.58 24.80
CA LEU A 392 8.11 -19.38 24.80
C LEU A 392 6.77 -19.61 24.12
N LEU A 393 6.74 -20.36 23.02
CA LEU A 393 5.50 -20.75 22.34
C LEU A 393 4.59 -21.57 23.26
N ASP A 394 5.14 -22.56 23.96
CA ASP A 394 4.39 -23.41 24.90
C ASP A 394 3.77 -22.63 26.06
N GLN A 395 4.35 -21.47 26.41
CA GLN A 395 3.86 -20.57 27.45
C GLN A 395 2.70 -19.67 27.01
N ILE A 396 2.37 -19.61 25.72
CA ILE A 396 1.22 -18.83 25.22
C ILE A 396 -0.07 -19.55 25.63
N PRO A 397 -0.90 -18.97 26.52
CA PRO A 397 -2.04 -19.69 27.10
C PRO A 397 -3.18 -19.92 26.11
N ASP A 398 -3.37 -19.00 25.16
CA ASP A 398 -4.39 -19.11 24.12
C ASP A 398 -3.92 -20.03 22.98
N GLU A 399 -4.71 -21.07 22.70
CA GLU A 399 -4.35 -22.10 21.72
C GLU A 399 -4.25 -21.56 20.29
N LYS A 400 -5.18 -20.67 19.90
CA LYS A 400 -5.18 -20.05 18.56
C LYS A 400 -3.95 -19.16 18.37
N ALA A 401 -3.68 -18.30 19.36
CA ALA A 401 -2.49 -17.45 19.37
C ALA A 401 -1.19 -18.27 19.36
N ARG A 402 -1.15 -19.38 20.10
CA ARG A 402 0.00 -20.30 20.10
C ARG A 402 0.22 -20.91 18.73
N ALA A 403 -0.84 -21.38 18.07
CA ALA A 403 -0.77 -21.92 16.72
C ALA A 403 -0.24 -20.89 15.71
N GLN A 404 -0.79 -19.66 15.73
CA GLN A 404 -0.33 -18.55 14.89
C GLN A 404 1.13 -18.19 15.15
N ALA A 405 1.54 -18.09 16.42
CA ALA A 405 2.92 -17.78 16.79
C ALA A 405 3.90 -18.88 16.35
N THR A 406 3.48 -20.14 16.46
CA THR A 406 4.27 -21.30 16.02
C THR A 406 4.47 -21.26 14.51
N GLU A 407 3.42 -21.02 13.75
CA GLU A 407 3.48 -20.89 12.30
C GLU A 407 4.36 -19.74 11.82
N LYS A 408 4.28 -18.59 12.50
CA LYS A 408 5.16 -17.45 12.23
C LYS A 408 6.63 -17.77 12.50
N TYR A 409 6.90 -18.47 13.59
CA TYR A 409 8.24 -18.95 13.92
C TYR A 409 8.78 -19.93 12.88
N GLU A 410 7.98 -20.92 12.46
CA GLU A 410 8.36 -21.88 11.41
C GLU A 410 8.62 -21.18 10.06
N SER A 411 7.78 -20.20 9.69
CA SER A 411 8.01 -19.36 8.50
C SER A 411 9.34 -18.61 8.58
N GLY A 412 9.71 -18.09 9.76
CA GLY A 412 11.02 -17.49 10.01
C GLY A 412 12.17 -18.48 9.79
N ARG A 413 12.03 -19.72 10.27
CA ARG A 413 13.04 -20.79 10.07
C ARG A 413 13.21 -21.17 8.60
N ILE A 414 12.11 -21.33 7.86
CA ILE A 414 12.13 -21.62 6.41
C ILE A 414 12.93 -20.56 5.67
N ASN A 415 12.65 -19.28 5.97
CA ASN A 415 13.34 -18.15 5.34
C ASN A 415 14.84 -18.11 5.64
N ARG A 416 15.24 -18.41 6.89
CA ARG A 416 16.65 -18.52 7.28
C ARG A 416 17.34 -19.69 6.57
N ALA A 417 16.74 -20.87 6.58
CA ALA A 417 17.27 -22.05 5.88
C ALA A 417 17.49 -21.78 4.38
N ALA A 418 16.51 -21.15 3.72
CA ALA A 418 16.64 -20.76 2.32
C ALA A 418 17.72 -19.69 2.08
N ALA A 419 17.86 -18.72 2.99
CA ALA A 419 18.91 -17.70 2.91
C ALA A 419 20.33 -18.29 3.09
N ASP A 420 20.46 -19.32 3.91
CA ASP A 420 21.70 -20.09 4.12
C ASP A 420 22.03 -21.05 2.96
N GLY A 421 21.20 -21.09 1.91
CA GLY A 421 21.38 -22.00 0.77
C GLY A 421 20.93 -23.45 1.04
N LYS A 422 20.29 -23.72 2.18
CA LYS A 422 19.80 -25.05 2.57
C LYS A 422 18.38 -25.29 2.05
N LEU A 423 18.25 -25.34 0.73
CA LEU A 423 16.94 -25.42 0.08
C LEU A 423 16.16 -26.69 0.44
N ASP A 424 16.82 -27.84 0.51
CA ASP A 424 16.14 -29.10 0.85
C ASP A 424 15.59 -29.08 2.28
N ASP A 425 16.31 -28.44 3.20
CA ASP A 425 15.84 -28.25 4.58
C ASP A 425 14.65 -27.30 4.60
N ALA A 426 14.70 -26.19 3.85
CA ALA A 426 13.57 -25.28 3.70
C ALA A 426 12.33 -26.02 3.14
N ARG A 427 12.48 -26.84 2.09
CA ARG A 427 11.37 -27.64 1.52
C ARG A 427 10.81 -28.63 2.52
N LYS A 428 11.65 -29.29 3.31
CA LYS A 428 11.20 -30.20 4.39
C LYS A 428 10.44 -29.46 5.47
N LEU A 429 10.94 -28.30 5.91
CA LEU A 429 10.27 -27.46 6.89
C LEU A 429 8.89 -27.01 6.39
N ILE A 430 8.78 -26.60 5.12
CA ILE A 430 7.48 -26.26 4.51
C ILE A 430 6.52 -27.45 4.57
N LYS A 431 6.96 -28.66 4.14
CA LYS A 431 6.10 -29.85 4.18
C LYS A 431 5.63 -30.25 5.58
N ASN A 432 6.32 -29.79 6.62
CA ASN A 432 5.96 -30.05 8.01
C ASN A 432 5.03 -28.98 8.61
N LEU A 433 4.73 -27.89 7.89
CA LEU A 433 3.73 -26.92 8.32
C LEU A 433 2.35 -27.58 8.38
N SER A 434 1.54 -27.20 9.37
CA SER A 434 0.19 -27.75 9.56
C SER A 434 -0.82 -27.17 8.57
N GLN A 435 -0.65 -25.91 8.16
CA GLN A 435 -1.59 -25.23 7.27
C GLN A 435 -1.15 -25.31 5.82
N LYS A 436 -2.02 -25.89 4.99
CA LYS A 436 -1.82 -26.04 3.55
C LYS A 436 -1.64 -24.70 2.83
N THR A 437 -2.45 -23.70 3.15
CA THR A 437 -2.34 -22.35 2.60
C THR A 437 -0.94 -21.77 2.81
N THR A 438 -0.41 -21.90 4.02
CA THR A 438 0.94 -21.43 4.35
C THR A 438 2.00 -22.23 3.60
N GLN A 439 1.81 -23.53 3.39
CA GLN A 439 2.71 -24.32 2.54
C GLN A 439 2.78 -23.76 1.11
N VAL A 440 1.61 -23.49 0.51
CA VAL A 440 1.51 -22.90 -0.84
C VAL A 440 2.23 -21.55 -0.90
N GLN A 441 1.93 -20.65 0.04
CA GLN A 441 2.56 -19.33 0.10
C GLN A 441 4.09 -19.40 0.23
N GLN A 442 4.61 -20.29 1.08
CA GLN A 442 6.06 -20.44 1.26
C GLN A 442 6.74 -21.02 0.01
N PHE A 443 6.14 -22.01 -0.65
CA PHE A 443 6.69 -22.53 -1.90
C PHE A 443 6.70 -21.48 -3.01
N VAL A 444 5.62 -20.71 -3.17
CA VAL A 444 5.52 -19.64 -4.17
C VAL A 444 6.54 -18.52 -3.87
N ALA A 445 6.65 -18.08 -2.61
CA ALA A 445 7.60 -17.04 -2.21
C ALA A 445 9.05 -17.45 -2.49
N LEU A 446 9.42 -18.70 -2.18
CA LEU A 446 10.74 -19.23 -2.51
C LEU A 446 10.95 -19.32 -4.03
N ALA A 447 9.97 -19.80 -4.78
CA ALA A 447 10.06 -19.91 -6.23
C ALA A 447 10.35 -18.55 -6.89
N VAL A 448 9.57 -17.52 -6.54
CA VAL A 448 9.77 -16.15 -7.05
C VAL A 448 11.14 -15.61 -6.64
N ARG A 449 11.59 -15.85 -5.41
CA ARG A 449 12.92 -15.42 -4.94
C ARG A 449 14.06 -16.06 -5.74
N PHE A 450 13.98 -17.36 -6.01
CA PHE A 450 14.97 -18.06 -6.83
C PHE A 450 14.93 -17.56 -8.28
N TYR A 451 13.73 -17.43 -8.87
CA TYR A 451 13.58 -16.92 -10.23
C TYR A 451 14.23 -15.54 -10.43
N LYS A 452 14.09 -14.63 -9.45
CA LYS A 452 14.71 -13.30 -9.46
C LYS A 452 16.25 -13.30 -9.53
N LYS A 453 16.93 -14.37 -9.12
CA LYS A 453 18.40 -14.49 -9.26
C LYS A 453 18.85 -14.70 -10.70
N ASN A 454 17.93 -15.14 -11.56
CA ASN A 454 18.08 -15.18 -13.01
C ASN A 454 19.24 -16.07 -13.54
N THR A 455 19.64 -17.10 -12.79
CA THR A 455 20.53 -18.16 -13.29
C THR A 455 19.71 -19.35 -13.81
N GLU A 456 20.27 -20.18 -14.69
CA GLU A 456 19.60 -21.36 -15.22
C GLU A 456 19.19 -22.34 -14.10
N ALA A 457 20.12 -22.65 -13.19
CA ALA A 457 19.86 -23.51 -12.04
C ALA A 457 18.79 -22.95 -11.09
N ASP A 458 18.78 -21.62 -10.86
CA ASP A 458 17.76 -20.99 -10.02
C ASP A 458 16.37 -21.01 -10.69
N ARG A 459 16.29 -20.93 -12.03
CA ARG A 459 15.02 -21.06 -12.78
C ARG A 459 14.46 -22.48 -12.72
N GLU A 460 15.31 -23.50 -12.88
CA GLU A 460 14.89 -24.89 -12.69
C GLU A 460 14.38 -25.14 -11.26
N THR A 461 15.09 -24.57 -10.29
CA THR A 461 14.70 -24.60 -8.87
C THR A 461 13.34 -23.93 -8.64
N ALA A 462 13.13 -22.74 -9.21
CA ALA A 462 11.86 -22.04 -9.12
C ALA A 462 10.71 -22.85 -9.73
N ALA A 463 10.92 -23.46 -10.89
CA ALA A 463 9.95 -24.33 -11.53
C ALA A 463 9.62 -25.57 -10.67
N ALA A 464 10.61 -26.18 -10.02
CA ALA A 464 10.39 -27.31 -9.12
C ALA A 464 9.58 -26.91 -7.87
N LEU A 465 9.87 -25.75 -7.27
CA LEU A 465 9.11 -25.21 -6.15
C LEU A 465 7.67 -24.86 -6.53
N MET A 466 7.44 -24.33 -7.73
CA MET A 466 6.08 -24.07 -8.22
C MET A 466 5.29 -25.37 -8.46
N LYS A 467 5.95 -26.45 -8.89
CA LYS A 467 5.32 -27.78 -8.99
C LYS A 467 4.91 -28.31 -7.61
N ASP A 468 5.75 -28.13 -6.59
CA ASP A 468 5.39 -28.47 -5.21
C ASP A 468 4.16 -27.67 -4.74
N ALA A 469 4.12 -26.35 -4.98
CA ALA A 469 2.96 -25.52 -4.65
C ALA A 469 1.70 -25.96 -5.39
N ARG A 470 1.83 -26.24 -6.69
CA ARG A 470 0.72 -26.67 -7.54
C ARG A 470 0.11 -28.00 -7.08
N ALA A 471 0.94 -28.93 -6.62
CA ALA A 471 0.49 -30.23 -6.14
C ALA A 471 -0.37 -30.14 -4.87
N LEU A 472 -0.34 -29.01 -4.17
CA LEU A 472 -1.19 -28.78 -3.00
C LEU A 472 -2.57 -28.28 -3.42
N VAL A 473 -2.69 -27.42 -4.43
CA VAL A 473 -3.95 -26.72 -4.70
C VAL A 473 -4.91 -27.52 -5.59
N ASN A 474 -6.21 -27.25 -5.44
CA ASN A 474 -7.25 -27.78 -6.34
C ASN A 474 -7.23 -26.99 -7.67
N GLU A 475 -7.45 -27.66 -8.79
CA GLU A 475 -7.62 -26.97 -10.09
C GLU A 475 -8.96 -26.28 -10.21
N TYR A 476 -9.98 -26.83 -9.55
CA TYR A 476 -11.35 -26.35 -9.58
C TYR A 476 -11.77 -26.03 -8.14
N PRO A 477 -11.38 -24.86 -7.61
CA PRO A 477 -11.59 -24.53 -6.20
C PRO A 477 -13.08 -24.50 -5.86
N GLU A 478 -13.46 -25.16 -4.76
CA GLU A 478 -14.86 -25.28 -4.34
C GLU A 478 -15.28 -24.18 -3.36
N ASP A 479 -14.30 -23.54 -2.69
CA ASP A 479 -14.52 -22.46 -1.74
C ASP A 479 -13.51 -21.32 -1.89
N GLU A 480 -13.70 -20.28 -1.09
CA GLU A 480 -12.86 -19.08 -1.09
C GLU A 480 -11.41 -19.36 -0.68
N SER A 481 -11.19 -20.30 0.23
CA SER A 481 -9.85 -20.66 0.69
C SER A 481 -9.08 -21.36 -0.42
N GLU A 482 -9.70 -22.34 -1.08
CA GLU A 482 -9.09 -23.05 -2.21
C GLU A 482 -8.82 -22.11 -3.39
N LEU A 483 -9.74 -21.16 -3.65
CA LEU A 483 -9.54 -20.18 -4.71
C LEU A 483 -8.38 -19.24 -4.39
N ASN A 484 -8.25 -18.78 -3.14
CA ASN A 484 -7.12 -17.95 -2.71
C ASN A 484 -5.79 -18.70 -2.87
N ASP A 485 -5.73 -19.97 -2.47
CA ASP A 485 -4.55 -20.81 -2.65
C ASP A 485 -4.20 -21.00 -4.13
N LEU A 486 -5.20 -21.28 -5.00
CA LEU A 486 -4.98 -21.39 -6.44
C LEU A 486 -4.47 -20.08 -7.03
N MET A 487 -5.05 -18.94 -6.65
CA MET A 487 -4.65 -17.62 -7.14
C MET A 487 -3.27 -17.19 -6.66
N GLU A 488 -2.81 -17.72 -5.53
CA GLU A 488 -1.42 -17.59 -5.08
C GLU A 488 -0.47 -18.40 -5.99
N VAL A 489 -0.85 -19.62 -6.38
CA VAL A 489 -0.10 -20.42 -7.37
C VAL A 489 -0.08 -19.75 -8.74
N VAL A 490 -1.20 -19.18 -9.20
CA VAL A 490 -1.28 -18.38 -10.44
C VAL A 490 -0.32 -17.20 -10.38
N ARG A 491 -0.24 -16.49 -9.24
CA ARG A 491 0.70 -15.37 -9.04
C ARG A 491 2.15 -15.81 -9.23
N GLY A 492 2.53 -16.94 -8.63
CA GLY A 492 3.87 -17.50 -8.78
C GLY A 492 4.18 -17.89 -10.23
N TYR A 493 3.28 -18.64 -10.87
CA TYR A 493 3.46 -19.04 -12.27
C TYR A 493 3.46 -17.86 -13.23
N ALA A 494 2.68 -16.79 -12.98
CA ALA A 494 2.68 -15.61 -13.85
C ALA A 494 4.07 -14.96 -13.97
N THR A 495 4.94 -15.20 -12.98
CA THR A 495 6.35 -14.78 -13.01
C THR A 495 7.28 -15.88 -13.56
N VAL A 496 7.09 -17.13 -13.13
CA VAL A 496 8.02 -18.24 -13.38
C VAL A 496 7.77 -18.98 -14.70
N ASP A 497 6.50 -19.22 -15.02
CA ASP A 497 6.03 -19.96 -16.22
C ASP A 497 4.62 -19.45 -16.62
N PRO A 498 4.55 -18.31 -17.34
CA PRO A 498 3.27 -17.68 -17.66
C PRO A 498 2.27 -18.57 -18.42
N PRO A 499 2.67 -19.43 -19.39
CA PRO A 499 1.75 -20.39 -20.00
C PRO A 499 0.93 -21.22 -19.03
N GLU A 500 1.55 -21.77 -17.97
CA GLU A 500 0.82 -22.54 -16.94
C GLU A 500 -0.09 -21.64 -16.11
N ALA A 501 0.36 -20.41 -15.78
CA ALA A 501 -0.48 -19.43 -15.09
C ALA A 501 -1.77 -19.14 -15.87
N PHE A 502 -1.66 -18.95 -17.19
CA PHE A 502 -2.81 -18.72 -18.05
C PHE A 502 -3.77 -19.91 -18.11
N ARG A 503 -3.24 -21.14 -18.10
CA ARG A 503 -4.03 -22.37 -18.09
C ARG A 503 -4.87 -22.48 -16.82
N LEU A 504 -4.27 -22.14 -15.68
CA LEU A 504 -4.94 -22.15 -14.38
C LEU A 504 -5.92 -20.99 -14.21
N PHE A 505 -5.60 -19.82 -14.75
CA PHE A 505 -6.42 -18.62 -14.59
C PHE A 505 -7.64 -18.60 -15.52
N GLU A 506 -7.57 -19.22 -16.70
CA GLU A 506 -8.66 -19.20 -17.68
C GLU A 506 -10.05 -19.56 -17.12
N PRO A 507 -10.26 -20.70 -16.43
CA PRO A 507 -11.57 -21.02 -15.87
C PRO A 507 -12.02 -20.05 -14.77
N ILE A 508 -11.07 -19.42 -14.08
CA ILE A 508 -11.36 -18.46 -13.02
C ILE A 508 -11.93 -17.15 -13.59
N VAL A 509 -11.59 -16.77 -14.82
CA VAL A 509 -12.17 -15.58 -15.47
C VAL A 509 -13.69 -15.68 -15.56
N ASP A 510 -14.18 -16.84 -15.99
CA ASP A 510 -15.62 -17.08 -16.12
C ASP A 510 -16.30 -17.07 -14.73
N GLN A 511 -15.66 -17.69 -13.73
CA GLN A 511 -16.12 -17.66 -12.34
C GLN A 511 -16.17 -16.25 -11.75
N ILE A 512 -15.17 -15.41 -12.03
CA ILE A 512 -15.16 -14.00 -11.58
C ILE A 512 -16.31 -13.24 -12.25
N SER A 513 -16.53 -13.43 -13.56
CA SER A 513 -17.64 -12.78 -14.28
C SER A 513 -19.00 -13.16 -13.67
N ASP A 514 -19.23 -14.45 -13.43
CA ASP A 514 -20.47 -14.94 -12.81
C ASP A 514 -20.65 -14.44 -11.38
N PHE A 515 -19.57 -14.40 -10.60
CA PHE A 515 -19.58 -13.87 -9.24
C PHE A 515 -19.96 -12.38 -9.20
N VAL A 516 -19.36 -11.56 -10.05
CA VAL A 516 -19.69 -10.12 -10.14
C VAL A 516 -21.15 -9.93 -10.54
N GLN A 517 -21.66 -10.75 -11.47
CA GLN A 517 -23.06 -10.70 -11.88
C GLN A 517 -24.01 -11.10 -10.74
N ALA A 518 -23.70 -12.16 -10.00
CA ALA A 518 -24.48 -12.58 -8.83
C ALA A 518 -24.44 -11.53 -7.71
N ALA A 519 -23.27 -10.95 -7.42
CA ALA A 519 -23.10 -9.89 -6.44
C ALA A 519 -23.92 -8.64 -6.80
N ALA A 520 -24.02 -8.30 -8.09
CA ALA A 520 -24.86 -7.20 -8.56
C ALA A 520 -26.37 -7.44 -8.33
N ILE A 521 -26.81 -8.70 -8.30
CA ILE A 521 -28.20 -9.06 -7.99
C ILE A 521 -28.42 -8.99 -6.48
N LEU A 522 -27.52 -9.57 -5.68
CA LEU A 522 -27.62 -9.60 -4.23
C LEU A 522 -27.54 -8.20 -3.60
N SER A 523 -26.71 -7.31 -4.15
CA SER A 523 -26.57 -5.93 -3.66
C SER A 523 -27.88 -5.14 -3.71
N LYS A 524 -28.81 -5.47 -4.61
CA LYS A 524 -30.16 -4.85 -4.66
C LYS A 524 -30.96 -5.09 -3.39
N TYR A 525 -30.70 -6.19 -2.69
CA TYR A 525 -31.37 -6.56 -1.45
C TYR A 525 -30.57 -6.16 -0.20
N ASN A 526 -29.30 -5.79 -0.36
CA ASN A 526 -28.45 -5.34 0.74
C ASN A 526 -28.16 -3.85 0.64
N LYS A 527 -28.98 -3.03 1.33
CA LYS A 527 -28.82 -1.57 1.39
C LYS A 527 -27.47 -1.11 1.99
N ARG A 528 -26.74 -1.99 2.68
CA ARG A 528 -25.42 -1.69 3.26
C ARG A 528 -24.27 -2.05 2.31
N SER A 529 -24.53 -2.75 1.21
CA SER A 529 -23.50 -3.07 0.22
C SER A 529 -23.04 -1.79 -0.47
N GLN A 530 -21.75 -1.48 -0.34
CA GLN A 530 -21.10 -0.36 -1.01
C GLN A 530 -20.47 -0.76 -2.36
N THR A 531 -20.61 -2.04 -2.71
CA THR A 531 -19.97 -2.67 -3.87
C THR A 531 -20.62 -2.27 -5.18
N PHE A 532 -21.94 -2.08 -5.16
CA PHE A 532 -22.71 -1.64 -6.32
C PHE A 532 -23.59 -0.44 -5.95
N LYS A 533 -23.63 0.55 -6.83
CA LYS A 533 -24.49 1.73 -6.71
C LYS A 533 -25.22 1.96 -8.03
N LYS A 534 -26.54 2.18 -7.98
CA LYS A 534 -27.40 2.34 -9.18
C LYS A 534 -27.26 1.19 -10.20
N GLY A 535 -27.00 -0.02 -9.70
CA GLY A 535 -26.82 -1.24 -10.49
C GLY A 535 -25.47 -1.35 -11.22
N GLU A 536 -24.50 -0.50 -10.87
CA GLU A 536 -23.15 -0.44 -11.42
C GLU A 536 -22.10 -0.71 -10.34
N LEU A 537 -21.02 -1.39 -10.68
CA LEU A 537 -19.89 -1.70 -9.81
C LEU A 537 -19.21 -0.40 -9.36
N VAL A 538 -18.94 -0.20 -8.07
CA VAL A 538 -18.20 0.98 -7.61
C VAL A 538 -16.71 0.75 -7.80
N PHE A 539 -16.08 1.54 -8.68
CA PHE A 539 -14.66 1.40 -8.99
C PHE A 539 -13.74 1.98 -7.91
N LYS A 540 -12.54 1.41 -7.85
CA LYS A 540 -11.42 1.84 -7.00
C LYS A 540 -10.17 1.95 -7.87
N VAL A 541 -9.34 2.96 -7.63
CA VAL A 541 -8.11 3.19 -8.43
C VAL A 541 -7.06 2.11 -8.15
N ASN A 542 -6.91 1.70 -6.88
CA ASN A 542 -5.87 0.77 -6.44
C ASN A 542 -6.36 -0.68 -6.24
N GLY A 543 -7.59 -1.00 -6.64
CA GLY A 543 -8.16 -2.35 -6.50
C GLY A 543 -8.31 -2.86 -5.06
N TYR A 544 -7.87 -2.14 -4.02
CA TYR A 544 -8.08 -2.55 -2.63
C TYR A 544 -9.52 -2.25 -2.21
N SER A 545 -10.22 -3.27 -1.73
CA SER A 545 -11.55 -3.10 -1.14
C SER A 545 -11.76 -4.05 0.02
N TRP A 546 -12.32 -3.50 1.10
CA TRP A 546 -12.72 -4.28 2.28
C TRP A 546 -13.93 -5.17 1.95
N ASP A 547 -14.66 -4.87 0.86
CA ASP A 547 -15.85 -5.61 0.40
C ASP A 547 -15.56 -6.74 -0.60
N SER A 548 -14.28 -7.11 -0.79
CA SER A 548 -13.89 -8.47 -1.20
C SER A 548 -14.43 -9.01 -2.53
N LEU A 549 -14.76 -8.17 -3.52
CA LEU A 549 -15.04 -8.70 -4.85
C LEU A 549 -13.80 -9.37 -5.45
N LEU A 550 -13.96 -10.59 -5.97
CA LEU A 550 -12.88 -11.38 -6.57
C LEU A 550 -12.09 -10.61 -7.65
N LEU A 551 -12.79 -9.79 -8.45
CA LEU A 551 -12.20 -8.93 -9.47
C LEU A 551 -11.10 -8.01 -8.91
N PHE A 552 -11.38 -7.39 -7.77
CA PHE A 552 -10.50 -6.43 -7.11
C PHE A 552 -9.42 -7.13 -6.29
N ARG A 553 -9.76 -8.26 -5.65
CA ARG A 553 -8.83 -9.08 -4.89
C ARG A 553 -7.65 -9.58 -5.74
N TYR A 554 -7.89 -9.96 -6.98
CA TYR A 554 -6.87 -10.55 -7.86
C TYR A 554 -6.24 -9.56 -8.85
N THR A 555 -6.32 -8.25 -8.56
CA THR A 555 -5.74 -7.19 -9.41
C THR A 555 -4.25 -7.44 -9.70
N SER A 556 -3.48 -7.92 -8.72
CA SER A 556 -2.04 -8.19 -8.89
C SER A 556 -1.77 -9.30 -9.92
N GLN A 557 -2.57 -10.37 -9.91
CA GLN A 557 -2.46 -11.50 -10.84
C GLN A 557 -2.87 -11.05 -12.25
N ILE A 558 -3.95 -10.27 -12.36
CA ILE A 558 -4.40 -9.68 -13.63
C ILE A 558 -3.29 -8.81 -14.24
N GLN A 559 -2.63 -7.98 -13.43
CA GLN A 559 -1.52 -7.13 -13.87
C GLN A 559 -0.30 -7.94 -14.32
N LEU A 560 0.11 -8.95 -13.55
CA LEU A 560 1.23 -9.84 -13.90
C LEU A 560 0.97 -10.60 -15.20
N LEU A 561 -0.22 -11.16 -15.37
CA LEU A 561 -0.62 -11.85 -16.60
C LEU A 561 -0.76 -10.88 -17.78
N GLY A 562 -1.25 -9.66 -17.54
CA GLY A 562 -1.35 -8.62 -18.57
C GLY A 562 0.03 -8.22 -19.11
N LYS A 563 1.03 -8.19 -18.22
CA LYS A 563 2.44 -8.01 -18.60
C LYS A 563 3.00 -9.20 -19.38
N ALA A 564 2.62 -10.42 -19.01
CA ALA A 564 3.09 -11.63 -19.67
C ALA A 564 2.52 -11.79 -21.10
N ASP A 565 1.22 -11.55 -21.29
CA ASP A 565 0.57 -11.60 -22.61
C ASP A 565 -0.67 -10.68 -22.65
N LEU A 566 -0.48 -9.50 -23.22
CA LEU A 566 -1.51 -8.47 -23.37
C LEU A 566 -2.69 -8.94 -24.23
N PHE A 567 -2.43 -9.67 -25.31
CA PHE A 567 -3.49 -10.12 -26.23
C PHE A 567 -4.39 -11.14 -25.56
N LYS A 568 -3.79 -12.13 -24.91
CA LYS A 568 -4.53 -13.19 -24.23
C LYS A 568 -5.38 -12.65 -23.07
N MET A 569 -4.82 -11.78 -22.24
CA MET A 569 -5.58 -11.14 -21.18
C MET A 569 -6.68 -10.21 -21.70
N SER A 570 -6.43 -9.51 -22.80
CA SER A 570 -7.46 -8.68 -23.43
C SER A 570 -8.64 -9.52 -23.93
N ALA A 571 -8.39 -10.71 -24.49
CA ALA A 571 -9.44 -11.65 -24.86
C ALA A 571 -10.22 -12.17 -23.65
N TYR A 572 -9.56 -12.36 -22.50
CA TYR A 572 -10.24 -12.72 -21.24
C TYR A 572 -11.14 -11.60 -20.73
N ALA A 573 -10.75 -10.33 -20.91
CA ALA A 573 -11.62 -9.20 -20.58
C ALA A 573 -12.95 -9.26 -21.34
N ASP A 574 -12.92 -9.68 -22.61
CA ASP A 574 -14.11 -9.74 -23.46
C ASP A 574 -15.12 -10.80 -23.01
N LYS A 575 -14.71 -11.77 -22.16
CA LYS A 575 -15.60 -12.77 -21.55
C LYS A 575 -16.53 -12.19 -20.48
N PHE A 576 -16.20 -11.03 -19.90
CA PHE A 576 -17.05 -10.41 -18.88
C PHE A 576 -18.39 -9.97 -19.46
N GLN A 577 -19.49 -10.38 -18.82
CA GLN A 577 -20.84 -10.05 -19.26
C GLN A 577 -21.19 -8.57 -19.05
N ARG A 578 -20.68 -7.96 -17.97
CA ARG A 578 -20.98 -6.58 -17.62
C ARG A 578 -19.94 -5.63 -18.21
N THR A 579 -20.41 -4.52 -18.80
CA THR A 579 -19.53 -3.49 -19.38
C THR A 579 -18.62 -2.86 -18.33
N ASP A 580 -19.13 -2.53 -17.14
CA ASP A 580 -18.34 -1.93 -16.07
C ASP A 580 -17.18 -2.83 -15.61
N ALA A 581 -17.45 -4.11 -15.35
CA ALA A 581 -16.42 -5.09 -15.00
C ALA A 581 -15.37 -5.26 -16.11
N ARG A 582 -15.82 -5.34 -17.38
CA ARG A 582 -14.93 -5.42 -18.54
C ARG A 582 -14.01 -4.22 -18.65
N THR A 583 -14.55 -3.01 -18.49
CA THR A 583 -13.79 -1.75 -18.62
C THR A 583 -12.69 -1.67 -17.55
N ILE A 584 -12.99 -1.94 -16.29
CA ILE A 584 -11.97 -1.86 -15.23
C ILE A 584 -10.93 -2.99 -15.34
N PHE A 585 -11.34 -4.20 -15.76
CA PHE A 585 -10.41 -5.31 -15.99
C PHE A 585 -9.40 -4.99 -17.10
N ARG A 586 -9.85 -4.39 -18.22
CA ARG A 586 -8.97 -3.90 -19.30
C ARG A 586 -7.96 -2.87 -18.79
N LEU A 587 -8.36 -1.97 -17.92
CA LEU A 587 -7.47 -0.98 -17.33
C LEU A 587 -6.39 -1.62 -16.44
N PHE A 588 -6.76 -2.62 -15.62
CA PHE A 588 -5.78 -3.35 -14.81
C PHE A 588 -4.78 -4.13 -15.68
N ILE A 589 -5.22 -4.72 -16.78
CA ILE A 589 -4.32 -5.36 -17.75
C ILE A 589 -3.33 -4.34 -18.32
N ALA A 590 -3.83 -3.18 -18.78
CA ALA A 590 -3.00 -2.12 -19.36
C ALA A 590 -2.00 -1.53 -18.34
N GLN A 591 -2.43 -1.33 -17.09
CA GLN A 591 -1.55 -0.93 -15.99
C GLN A 591 -0.43 -1.95 -15.76
N GLY A 592 -0.75 -3.24 -15.73
CA GLY A 592 0.23 -4.30 -15.55
C GLY A 592 1.27 -4.34 -16.67
N TYR A 593 0.82 -4.21 -17.92
CA TYR A 593 1.69 -4.19 -19.08
C TYR A 593 2.65 -2.99 -19.08
N LEU A 594 2.18 -1.82 -18.66
CA LEU A 594 2.98 -0.60 -18.58
C LEU A 594 3.80 -0.44 -17.29
N LYS A 595 3.66 -1.35 -16.31
CA LYS A 595 4.38 -1.24 -15.04
C LYS A 595 5.87 -1.54 -15.23
N ASP A 596 6.71 -0.53 -14.95
CA ASP A 596 8.18 -0.65 -14.94
C ASP A 596 8.67 -1.55 -13.80
N ASP A 597 9.53 -2.53 -14.12
CA ASP A 597 10.13 -3.41 -13.11
C ASP A 597 11.10 -2.69 -12.16
N LYS A 598 11.64 -1.54 -12.58
CA LYS A 598 12.62 -0.76 -11.79
C LYS A 598 12.00 0.03 -10.65
N ALA A 599 10.70 0.33 -10.71
CA ALA A 599 10.03 1.10 -9.67
C ALA A 599 9.96 0.33 -8.33
N ASP A 600 9.89 -1.01 -8.38
CA ASP A 600 9.80 -1.87 -7.19
C ASP A 600 11.15 -2.03 -6.43
N ASP A 601 12.30 -1.67 -7.04
CA ASP A 601 13.63 -1.75 -6.39
C ASP A 601 13.98 -0.50 -5.56
N GLU A 602 13.43 0.67 -5.89
CA GLU A 602 13.67 1.93 -5.17
C GLU A 602 12.55 2.27 -4.17
N SER A 603 11.35 1.75 -4.38
CA SER A 603 10.32 1.72 -3.35
C SER A 603 10.51 0.46 -2.49
N GLY A 604 11.39 0.56 -1.48
CA GLY A 604 11.46 -0.44 -0.42
C GLY A 604 10.05 -0.84 0.01
N PRO A 605 9.83 -2.12 0.37
CA PRO A 605 8.59 -2.85 0.11
C PRO A 605 7.40 -1.92 0.14
N THR A 606 6.90 -1.52 -1.04
CA THR A 606 5.57 -0.94 -1.13
C THR A 606 4.68 -1.92 -0.41
N PHE A 607 4.14 -1.47 0.72
CA PHE A 607 3.24 -2.17 1.61
C PHE A 607 1.99 -2.58 0.79
N PHE A 608 2.13 -3.66 0.04
CA PHE A 608 1.08 -4.35 -0.67
C PHE A 608 0.93 -5.69 0.05
N GLY A 609 -0.18 -5.83 0.77
CA GLY A 609 -0.79 -7.12 1.10
C GLY A 609 0.12 -8.13 1.77
N GLY A 610 0.55 -7.83 3.00
CA GLY A 610 0.67 -8.86 4.03
C GLY A 610 -0.48 -8.65 4.99
N ASP A 611 -1.63 -9.25 4.70
CA ASP A 611 -2.69 -9.43 5.70
C ASP A 611 -2.16 -10.39 6.76
N ASP A 612 -1.47 -9.85 7.78
CA ASP A 612 -1.51 -10.42 9.12
C ASP A 612 -2.64 -9.66 9.84
N PHE A 613 -3.87 -10.13 9.67
CA PHE A 613 -4.99 -9.83 10.56
C PHE A 613 -5.02 -10.79 11.75
#